data_AF-A0A956I9V4-F1
#
_entry.id   AF-A0A956I9V4-F1
#
_cell.length_a   1.000
_cell.length_b   1.000
_cell.length_c   1.000
_cell.angle_alpha   90.00
_cell.angle_beta   90.00
_cell.angle_gamma   90.00
#
_symmetry.space_group_name_H-M   'P 1'
#
loop_
_entity.id
_entity.type
_entity.pdbx_description
1 polymer ?
#
loop_
_entity_poly.entity_id
_entity_poly.type
_entity_poly.pdbx_seq_one_letter_code
_entity_poly.pdbx_strand_id
1 'polypeptide(L)'
;DGTLYASHGSELLAIDVDTRSVTPIAIPDAAFLNDVAAGRGAVYVSDTGNGRILRYVPGGAVEVVATDLAAPNGLLVEDDGLVVVTLGAFPPDASQPGAIFRVADDGTTTRLGSLSGAFDGIEADGDAYLVTEFGGVLWRVARDGSAERLFDAAAEGLSSTADLGFDPSRRRVLLPDLAGDAAYLLDL
;
A
#
# COMPACT_ATOMS: atom_id res chain seq x y z
N ASP A 1 -3.72 -14.30 -15.20
CA ASP A 1 -4.35 -14.05 -16.51
C ASP A 1 -3.49 -13.19 -17.45
N GLY A 2 -2.33 -12.69 -17.01
CA GLY A 2 -1.49 -11.82 -17.84
C GLY A 2 -1.93 -10.35 -17.78
N THR A 3 -2.84 -10.00 -16.87
CA THR A 3 -3.28 -8.63 -16.63
C THR A 3 -2.48 -8.01 -15.49
N LEU A 4 -1.89 -6.85 -15.75
CA LEU A 4 -1.34 -5.94 -14.76
C LEU A 4 -2.42 -4.89 -14.43
N TYR A 5 -2.64 -4.64 -13.14
CA TYR A 5 -3.53 -3.56 -12.71
C TYR A 5 -2.72 -2.39 -12.17
N ALA A 6 -3.16 -1.17 -12.48
CA ALA A 6 -2.51 0.06 -12.02
C ALA A 6 -3.54 1.15 -11.74
N SER A 7 -3.33 1.94 -10.70
CA SER A 7 -4.10 3.15 -10.44
C SER A 7 -3.66 4.27 -11.38
N HIS A 8 -4.58 5.13 -11.77
CA HIS A 8 -4.30 6.33 -12.56
C HIS A 8 -5.31 7.43 -12.23
N GLY A 9 -4.95 8.31 -11.29
CA GLY A 9 -5.83 9.41 -10.88
C GLY A 9 -7.13 8.87 -10.26
N SER A 10 -8.23 8.94 -11.00
CA SER A 10 -9.55 8.44 -10.58
C SER A 10 -9.97 7.13 -11.29
N GLU A 11 -9.07 6.49 -12.04
CA GLU A 11 -9.36 5.28 -12.79
C GLU A 11 -8.44 4.12 -12.38
N LEU A 12 -8.99 2.91 -12.37
CA LEU A 12 -8.20 1.69 -12.33
C LEU A 12 -7.95 1.24 -13.77
N LEU A 13 -6.71 0.91 -14.11
CA LEU A 13 -6.34 0.41 -15.42
C LEU A 13 -6.12 -1.10 -15.36
N ALA A 14 -6.74 -1.83 -16.28
CA ALA A 14 -6.37 -3.22 -16.58
C ALA A 14 -5.50 -3.22 -17.85
N ILE A 15 -4.28 -3.72 -17.71
CA ILE A 15 -3.26 -3.71 -18.76
C ILE A 15 -2.94 -5.16 -19.13
N ASP A 16 -3.28 -5.56 -20.35
CA ASP A 16 -2.85 -6.85 -20.88
C ASP A 16 -1.36 -6.77 -21.21
N VAL A 17 -0.53 -7.56 -20.53
CA VAL A 17 0.94 -7.45 -20.61
C VAL A 17 1.48 -7.86 -21.99
N ASP A 18 0.82 -8.80 -22.67
CA ASP A 18 1.25 -9.34 -23.96
C ASP A 18 0.95 -8.37 -25.10
N THR A 19 -0.29 -7.86 -25.14
CA THR A 19 -0.79 -6.96 -26.18
C THR A 19 -0.54 -5.50 -25.88
N ARG A 20 -0.24 -5.17 -24.62
CA ARG A 20 -0.10 -3.80 -24.08
C ARG A 20 -1.38 -2.98 -24.21
N SER A 21 -2.52 -3.64 -24.34
CA SER A 21 -3.82 -2.98 -24.38
C SER A 21 -4.19 -2.50 -22.98
N VAL A 22 -4.75 -1.29 -22.90
CA VAL A 22 -5.15 -0.66 -21.64
C VAL A 22 -6.66 -0.51 -21.67
N THR A 23 -7.32 -1.10 -20.67
CA THR A 23 -8.76 -1.00 -20.46
C THR A 23 -9.02 -0.25 -19.15
N PRO A 24 -9.57 0.97 -19.20
CA PRO A 24 -9.95 1.68 -17.99
C PRO A 24 -11.19 1.05 -17.36
N ILE A 25 -11.17 0.96 -16.03
CA ILE A 25 -12.27 0.53 -15.17
C ILE A 25 -12.72 1.77 -14.42
N ALA A 26 -13.91 2.26 -14.74
CA ALA A 26 -14.46 3.46 -14.13
C ALA A 26 -14.81 3.21 -12.66
N ILE A 27 -14.36 4.14 -11.80
CA ILE A 27 -14.71 4.15 -10.39
C ILE A 27 -15.44 5.48 -10.12
N PRO A 28 -16.78 5.47 -10.05
CA PRO A 28 -17.53 6.67 -9.76
C PRO A 28 -17.08 7.32 -8.45
N ASP A 29 -16.96 8.65 -8.51
CA ASP A 29 -16.61 9.51 -7.37
C ASP A 29 -15.23 9.22 -6.76
N ALA A 30 -14.34 8.47 -7.43
CA ALA A 30 -12.95 8.32 -6.99
C ALA A 30 -12.24 9.67 -6.91
N ALA A 31 -11.55 9.92 -5.80
CA ALA A 31 -10.86 11.17 -5.57
C ALA A 31 -9.37 11.05 -5.91
N PHE A 32 -8.71 10.01 -5.39
CA PHE A 32 -7.30 9.72 -5.69
C PHE A 32 -7.03 8.25 -5.41
N LEU A 33 -6.93 7.46 -6.49
CA LEU A 33 -6.53 6.07 -6.40
C LEU A 33 -5.01 5.99 -6.30
N ASN A 34 -4.50 5.28 -5.30
CA ASN A 34 -3.07 5.22 -5.05
C ASN A 34 -2.50 3.80 -5.23
N ASP A 35 -2.71 2.90 -4.28
CA ASP A 35 -2.15 1.56 -4.35
C ASP A 35 -3.15 0.54 -4.92
N VAL A 36 -2.61 -0.54 -5.50
CA VAL A 36 -3.35 -1.63 -6.12
C VAL A 36 -2.75 -2.99 -5.72
N ALA A 37 -3.54 -3.82 -5.05
CA ALA A 37 -3.15 -5.17 -4.67
C ALA A 37 -4.09 -6.22 -5.26
N ALA A 38 -3.54 -7.21 -5.96
CA ALA A 38 -4.32 -8.31 -6.53
C ALA A 38 -4.17 -9.59 -5.68
N GLY A 39 -5.28 -10.25 -5.38
CA GLY A 39 -5.30 -11.49 -4.60
C GLY A 39 -6.71 -12.03 -4.43
N ARG A 40 -6.84 -13.32 -4.10
CA ARG A 40 -8.15 -13.96 -3.80
C ARG A 40 -9.18 -13.80 -4.93
N GLY A 41 -8.72 -13.71 -6.18
CA GLY A 41 -9.56 -13.53 -7.36
C GLY A 41 -10.14 -12.11 -7.52
N ALA A 42 -9.61 -11.13 -6.79
CA ALA A 42 -10.02 -9.73 -6.85
C ALA A 42 -8.81 -8.79 -6.93
N VAL A 43 -9.08 -7.54 -7.24
CA VAL A 43 -8.17 -6.41 -7.20
C VAL A 43 -8.69 -5.43 -6.16
N TYR A 44 -7.83 -5.04 -5.24
CA TYR A 44 -8.11 -4.08 -4.19
C TYR A 44 -7.39 -2.77 -4.51
N VAL A 45 -8.04 -1.64 -4.26
CA VAL A 45 -7.50 -0.31 -4.59
C VAL A 45 -7.74 0.64 -3.43
N SER A 46 -6.73 1.42 -3.06
CA SER A 46 -6.90 2.48 -2.07
C SER A 46 -7.39 3.75 -2.78
N ASP A 47 -8.55 4.26 -2.38
CA ASP A 47 -9.03 5.58 -2.77
C ASP A 47 -8.66 6.54 -1.64
N THR A 48 -7.37 6.89 -1.61
CA THR A 48 -6.72 7.70 -0.57
C THR A 48 -7.48 8.99 -0.30
N GLY A 49 -7.95 9.67 -1.35
CA GLY A 49 -8.67 10.94 -1.23
C GLY A 49 -10.05 10.83 -0.58
N ASN A 50 -10.68 9.64 -0.64
CA ASN A 50 -12.00 9.40 -0.05
C ASN A 50 -11.95 8.57 1.24
N GLY A 51 -10.77 8.15 1.69
CA GLY A 51 -10.65 7.37 2.93
C GLY A 51 -11.28 5.99 2.86
N ARG A 52 -11.29 5.35 1.68
CA ARG A 52 -11.95 4.05 1.46
C ARG A 52 -11.09 3.06 0.69
N ILE A 53 -11.36 1.77 0.90
CA ILE A 53 -10.81 0.67 0.10
C ILE A 53 -11.90 0.13 -0.83
N LEU A 54 -11.49 -0.10 -2.07
CA LEU A 54 -12.33 -0.61 -3.13
C LEU A 54 -11.92 -2.04 -3.47
N ARG A 55 -12.88 -2.82 -3.98
CA ARG A 55 -12.67 -4.17 -4.49
C ARG A 55 -13.29 -4.30 -5.87
N TYR A 56 -12.54 -4.89 -6.79
CA TYR A 56 -12.98 -5.19 -8.14
C TYR A 56 -12.73 -6.67 -8.43
N VAL A 57 -13.78 -7.40 -8.78
CA VAL A 57 -13.65 -8.74 -9.37
C VAL A 57 -13.67 -8.56 -10.88
N PRO A 58 -12.70 -9.12 -11.65
CA PRO A 58 -12.66 -8.96 -13.10
C PRO A 58 -14.00 -9.28 -13.78
N GLY A 59 -14.52 -8.30 -14.54
CA GLY A 59 -15.83 -8.36 -15.20
C GLY A 59 -17.05 -7.99 -14.32
N GLY A 60 -16.83 -7.73 -13.03
CA GLY A 60 -17.85 -7.31 -12.07
C GLY A 60 -17.93 -5.79 -11.88
N ALA A 61 -18.73 -5.38 -10.90
CA ALA A 61 -18.78 -3.99 -10.43
C ALA A 61 -17.68 -3.74 -9.39
N VAL A 62 -17.30 -2.47 -9.21
CA VAL A 62 -16.43 -2.04 -8.10
C VAL A 62 -17.28 -1.86 -6.86
N GLU A 63 -16.83 -2.41 -5.73
CA GLU A 63 -17.50 -2.37 -4.44
C GLU A 63 -16.63 -1.67 -3.40
N VAL A 64 -17.25 -0.99 -2.44
CA VAL A 64 -16.54 -0.43 -1.27
C VAL A 64 -16.47 -1.52 -0.20
N VAL A 65 -15.28 -1.81 0.31
CA VAL A 65 -15.08 -2.84 1.35
C VAL A 65 -14.69 -2.26 2.71
N ALA A 66 -14.11 -1.07 2.76
CA ALA A 66 -13.84 -0.35 4.01
C ALA A 66 -13.92 1.16 3.80
N THR A 67 -14.31 1.87 4.84
CA THR A 67 -14.41 3.35 4.88
C THR A 67 -13.72 3.89 6.14
N ASP A 68 -13.71 5.21 6.27
CA ASP A 68 -13.25 5.91 7.47
C ASP A 68 -11.78 5.65 7.82
N LEU A 69 -10.96 5.36 6.79
CA LEU A 69 -9.51 5.25 6.90
C LEU A 69 -8.87 6.60 6.57
N ALA A 70 -7.96 7.04 7.43
CA ALA A 70 -7.28 8.33 7.29
C ALA A 70 -6.22 8.27 6.17
N ALA A 71 -6.62 8.58 4.94
CA ALA A 71 -5.80 8.51 3.73
C ALA A 71 -5.13 7.11 3.54
N PRO A 72 -5.91 6.06 3.25
CA PRO A 72 -5.36 4.73 3.01
C PRO A 72 -4.40 4.77 1.83
N ASN A 73 -3.29 4.04 1.95
CA ASN A 73 -2.23 4.04 0.96
C ASN A 73 -1.90 2.60 0.56
N GLY A 74 -0.79 2.03 1.02
CA GLY A 74 -0.39 0.66 0.71
C GLY A 74 -1.34 -0.42 1.23
N LEU A 75 -1.50 -1.48 0.44
CA LEU A 75 -2.41 -2.60 0.61
C LEU A 75 -1.66 -3.93 0.48
N LEU A 76 -1.89 -4.83 1.43
CA LEU A 76 -1.45 -6.21 1.36
C LEU A 76 -2.65 -7.14 1.51
N VAL A 77 -2.85 -8.05 0.55
CA VAL A 77 -3.91 -9.06 0.61
C VAL A 77 -3.46 -10.23 1.48
N GLU A 78 -4.25 -10.58 2.49
CA GLU A 78 -4.11 -11.80 3.30
C GLU A 78 -5.32 -12.72 3.13
N ASP A 79 -5.23 -13.98 3.53
CA ASP A 79 -6.27 -14.99 3.31
C ASP A 79 -7.65 -14.59 3.90
N ASP A 80 -7.65 -13.84 5.01
CA ASP A 80 -8.80 -13.41 5.79
C ASP A 80 -9.14 -11.92 5.65
N GLY A 81 -8.51 -11.21 4.70
CA GLY A 81 -8.78 -9.79 4.48
C GLY A 81 -7.60 -9.02 3.89
N LEU A 82 -7.35 -7.84 4.42
CA LEU A 82 -6.25 -6.96 4.03
C LEU A 82 -5.48 -6.48 5.26
N VAL A 83 -4.19 -6.17 5.07
CA VAL A 83 -3.46 -5.21 5.90
C VAL A 83 -3.30 -3.94 5.09
N VAL A 84 -3.66 -2.81 5.70
CA VAL A 84 -3.67 -1.50 5.07
C VAL A 84 -2.81 -0.57 5.89
N VAL A 85 -1.91 0.14 5.23
CA VAL A 85 -1.17 1.26 5.85
C VAL A 85 -1.76 2.57 5.36
N THR A 86 -1.73 3.58 6.22
CA THR A 86 -2.32 4.89 5.90
C THR A 86 -1.32 6.02 6.06
N LEU A 87 -1.51 7.10 5.32
CA LEU A 87 -0.72 8.34 5.44
C LEU A 87 -1.17 9.19 6.63
N GLY A 88 -2.43 9.08 7.02
CA GLY A 88 -3.08 9.93 8.01
C GLY A 88 -3.76 11.13 7.37
N ALA A 89 -2.98 12.06 6.81
CA ALA A 89 -3.49 13.16 6.00
C ALA A 89 -3.06 13.04 4.53
N PHE A 90 -3.87 13.60 3.64
CA PHE A 90 -3.55 13.71 2.22
C PHE A 90 -3.81 15.15 1.73
N PRO A 91 -2.76 15.95 1.45
CA PRO A 91 -1.32 15.62 1.52
C PRO A 91 -0.82 15.28 2.94
N PRO A 92 0.33 14.57 3.10
CA PRO A 92 0.86 14.18 4.40
C PRO A 92 1.09 15.36 5.35
N ASP A 93 0.66 15.20 6.61
CA ASP A 93 0.81 16.16 7.69
C ASP A 93 1.28 15.40 8.95
N ALA A 94 2.46 15.76 9.45
CA ALA A 94 3.05 15.11 10.62
C ALA A 94 2.21 15.26 11.90
N SER A 95 1.29 16.24 11.96
CA SER A 95 0.33 16.40 13.06
C SER A 95 -0.85 15.43 12.99
N GLN A 96 -1.05 14.78 11.84
CA GLN A 96 -2.11 13.81 11.58
C GLN A 96 -1.49 12.54 10.99
N PRO A 97 -0.69 11.78 11.78
CA PRO A 97 -0.02 10.60 11.28
C PRO A 97 -1.02 9.48 10.99
N GLY A 98 -0.65 8.61 10.06
CA GLY A 98 -1.39 7.41 9.76
C GLY A 98 -1.15 6.28 10.75
N ALA A 99 -1.69 5.12 10.38
CA ALA A 99 -1.64 3.91 11.17
C ALA A 99 -1.69 2.68 10.25
N ILE A 100 -1.55 1.51 10.86
CA ILE A 100 -1.71 0.21 10.20
C ILE A 100 -3.02 -0.39 10.66
N PHE A 101 -3.80 -0.96 9.74
CA PHE A 101 -5.09 -1.58 10.01
C PHE A 101 -5.15 -2.97 9.40
N ARG A 102 -5.84 -3.88 10.09
CA ARG A 102 -6.44 -5.06 9.46
C ARG A 102 -7.85 -4.72 9.02
N VAL A 103 -8.21 -5.15 7.83
CA VAL A 103 -9.55 -5.03 7.27
C VAL A 103 -10.05 -6.44 7.01
N ALA A 104 -11.04 -6.88 7.78
CA ALA A 104 -11.67 -8.19 7.60
C ALA A 104 -12.59 -8.18 6.36
N ASP A 105 -12.98 -9.37 5.89
CA ASP A 105 -13.87 -9.54 4.73
C ASP A 105 -15.25 -8.87 4.89
N ASP A 106 -15.72 -8.69 6.12
CA ASP A 106 -16.97 -7.98 6.42
C ASP A 106 -16.79 -6.44 6.49
N GLY A 107 -15.59 -5.94 6.20
CA GLY A 107 -15.22 -4.54 6.25
C GLY A 107 -14.83 -4.02 7.64
N THR A 108 -14.84 -4.87 8.67
CA THR A 108 -14.41 -4.48 10.01
C THR A 108 -12.94 -4.07 10.00
N THR A 109 -12.66 -2.84 10.45
CA THR A 109 -11.29 -2.31 10.54
C THR A 109 -10.80 -2.39 11.99
N THR A 110 -9.60 -2.95 12.18
CA THR A 110 -8.94 -3.03 13.49
C THR A 110 -7.53 -2.48 13.38
N ARG A 111 -7.19 -1.51 14.22
CA ARG A 111 -5.83 -0.95 14.26
C ARG A 111 -4.82 -2.02 14.72
N LEU A 112 -3.71 -2.11 14.01
CA LEU A 112 -2.60 -3.00 14.31
C LEU A 112 -1.52 -2.24 15.09
N GLY A 113 -1.38 -2.58 16.38
CA GLY A 113 -0.36 -1.97 17.24
C GLY A 113 -0.57 -0.48 17.49
N SER A 114 0.52 0.19 17.89
CA SER A 114 0.54 1.62 18.22
C SER A 114 1.41 2.47 17.29
N LEU A 115 2.12 1.85 16.34
CA LEU A 115 2.98 2.56 15.39
C LEU A 115 2.14 3.55 14.57
N SER A 116 2.70 4.74 14.37
CA SER A 116 2.09 5.85 13.64
C SER A 116 3.16 6.56 12.83
N GLY A 117 2.82 6.96 11.62
CA GLY A 117 3.72 7.56 10.64
C GLY A 117 2.99 7.85 9.34
N ALA A 118 3.65 8.51 8.40
CA ALA A 118 3.12 8.71 7.06
C ALA A 118 3.48 7.49 6.19
N PHE A 119 2.76 6.38 6.36
CA PHE A 119 3.11 5.11 5.71
C PHE A 119 2.79 5.09 4.22
N ASP A 120 3.65 4.42 3.45
CA ASP A 120 3.47 4.28 2.01
C ASP A 120 3.20 2.82 1.61
N GLY A 121 4.25 2.03 1.43
CA GLY A 121 4.19 0.64 0.99
C GLY A 121 4.10 -0.37 2.11
N ILE A 122 3.60 -1.56 1.76
CA ILE A 122 3.58 -2.72 2.64
C ILE A 122 3.79 -4.01 1.86
N GLU A 123 4.70 -4.86 2.36
CA GLU A 123 5.00 -6.18 1.78
C GLU A 123 5.05 -7.26 2.87
N ALA A 124 4.76 -8.51 2.50
CA ALA A 124 4.84 -9.63 3.43
C ALA A 124 6.29 -10.08 3.68
N ASP A 125 6.70 -10.22 4.95
CA ASP A 125 7.98 -10.82 5.38
C ASP A 125 7.72 -12.00 6.32
N GLY A 126 7.25 -13.10 5.73
CA GLY A 126 6.93 -14.33 6.46
C GLY A 126 5.79 -14.13 7.47
N ASP A 127 6.13 -14.12 8.76
CA ASP A 127 5.19 -13.87 9.86
C ASP A 127 5.06 -12.39 10.26
N ALA A 128 5.69 -11.50 9.49
CA ALA A 128 5.70 -10.06 9.71
C ALA A 128 5.42 -9.32 8.38
N TYR A 129 5.51 -8.00 8.46
CA TYR A 129 5.35 -7.08 7.34
C TYR A 129 6.57 -6.17 7.25
N LEU A 130 6.96 -5.81 6.05
CA LEU A 130 7.82 -4.67 5.78
C LEU A 130 6.94 -3.47 5.45
N VAL A 131 7.18 -2.32 6.07
CA VAL A 131 6.37 -1.11 5.88
C VAL A 131 7.31 0.07 5.65
N THR A 132 7.09 0.81 4.56
CA THR A 132 7.80 2.06 4.32
C THR A 132 7.03 3.25 4.85
N GLU A 133 7.76 4.30 5.19
CA GLU A 133 7.24 5.58 5.62
C GLU A 133 7.84 6.69 4.76
N PHE A 134 7.04 7.66 4.33
CA PHE A 134 7.47 8.80 3.52
C PHE A 134 8.71 9.51 4.08
N GLY A 135 8.90 9.52 5.40
CA GLY A 135 10.08 10.08 6.06
C GLY A 135 11.38 9.31 5.83
N GLY A 136 11.39 8.27 4.99
CA GLY A 136 12.57 7.48 4.70
C GLY A 136 12.84 6.41 5.74
N VAL A 137 11.81 5.75 6.27
CA VAL A 137 12.00 4.70 7.28
C VAL A 137 11.44 3.38 6.75
N LEU A 138 12.23 2.30 6.91
CA LEU A 138 11.77 0.93 6.71
C LEU A 138 11.55 0.27 8.07
N TRP A 139 10.33 -0.18 8.29
CA TRP A 139 9.91 -0.90 9.48
C TRP A 139 9.72 -2.37 9.18
N ARG A 140 10.06 -3.24 10.14
CA ARG A 140 9.52 -4.60 10.25
C ARG A 140 8.44 -4.59 11.32
N VAL A 141 7.22 -4.91 10.94
CA VAL A 141 6.04 -4.90 11.82
C VAL A 141 5.56 -6.34 12.00
N ALA A 142 5.57 -6.85 13.23
CA ALA A 142 5.05 -8.17 13.53
C ALA A 142 3.52 -8.20 13.48
N ARG A 143 2.94 -9.40 13.42
CA ARG A 143 1.47 -9.59 13.39
C ARG A 143 0.73 -9.08 14.62
N ASP A 144 1.41 -8.89 15.76
CA ASP A 144 0.82 -8.26 16.94
C ASP A 144 0.92 -6.72 16.92
N GLY A 145 1.59 -6.15 15.92
CA GLY A 145 1.80 -4.72 15.75
C GLY A 145 3.01 -4.17 16.49
N SER A 146 3.83 -5.03 17.12
CA SER A 146 5.18 -4.63 17.53
C SER A 146 6.03 -4.33 16.30
N ALA A 147 6.86 -3.30 16.37
CA ALA A 147 7.61 -2.81 15.22
C ALA A 147 9.07 -2.56 15.57
N GLU A 148 9.95 -2.93 14.65
CA GLU A 148 11.38 -2.66 14.68
C GLU A 148 11.75 -1.81 13.47
N ARG A 149 12.58 -0.79 13.67
CA ARG A 149 13.12 0.00 12.57
C ARG A 149 14.32 -0.72 11.98
N LEU A 150 14.21 -1.17 10.72
CA LEU A 150 15.29 -1.86 10.02
C LEU A 150 16.26 -0.90 9.34
N PHE A 151 15.74 0.19 8.78
CA PHE A 151 16.54 1.17 8.06
C PHE A 151 16.00 2.58 8.28
N ASP A 152 16.93 3.52 8.48
CA ASP A 152 16.66 4.95 8.58
C ASP A 152 17.37 5.64 7.42
N ALA A 153 16.65 5.71 6.30
CA ALA A 153 17.12 6.28 5.05
C ALA A 153 17.48 7.77 5.24
N ALA A 154 16.77 8.49 6.10
CA ALA A 154 17.07 9.88 6.41
C ALA A 154 18.46 10.07 7.01
N ALA A 155 18.95 9.11 7.81
CA ALA A 155 20.33 9.12 8.30
C ALA A 155 21.38 8.96 7.17
N GLU A 156 20.99 8.34 6.06
CA GLU A 156 21.81 8.12 4.87
C GLU A 156 21.56 9.17 3.75
N GLY A 157 20.82 10.24 4.07
CA GLY A 157 20.54 11.36 3.16
C GLY A 157 19.30 11.21 2.28
N LEU A 158 18.51 10.15 2.47
CA LEU A 158 17.24 9.93 1.80
C LEU A 158 16.10 10.66 2.51
N SER A 159 15.57 11.71 1.88
CA SER A 159 14.51 12.51 2.47
C SER A 159 13.10 12.02 2.13
N SER A 160 12.99 11.03 1.25
CA SER A 160 11.70 10.43 0.88
C SER A 160 11.84 8.98 0.44
N THR A 161 10.91 8.13 0.85
CA THR A 161 10.72 6.80 0.26
C THR A 161 9.26 6.59 -0.11
N ALA A 162 9.02 5.83 -1.17
CA ALA A 162 7.68 5.42 -1.57
C ALA A 162 7.40 3.97 -1.17
N ASP A 163 6.51 3.31 -1.92
CA ASP A 163 6.34 1.87 -1.94
C ASP A 163 7.65 1.10 -2.18
N LEU A 164 7.66 -0.20 -1.88
CA LEU A 164 8.84 -1.06 -1.91
C LEU A 164 8.67 -2.28 -2.80
N GLY A 165 9.78 -2.77 -3.35
CA GLY A 165 9.84 -4.14 -3.88
C GLY A 165 10.60 -5.04 -2.93
N PHE A 166 10.08 -6.25 -2.64
CA PHE A 166 10.74 -7.20 -1.76
C PHE A 166 11.01 -8.56 -2.43
N ASP A 167 12.26 -9.01 -2.39
CA ASP A 167 12.67 -10.38 -2.74
C ASP A 167 12.89 -11.18 -1.45
N PRO A 168 11.92 -12.00 -1.03
CA PRO A 168 12.03 -12.78 0.21
C PRO A 168 13.09 -13.88 0.12
N SER A 169 13.44 -14.36 -1.08
CA SER A 169 14.42 -15.44 -1.26
C SER A 169 15.85 -14.97 -1.01
N ARG A 170 16.13 -13.72 -1.38
CA ARG A 170 17.43 -13.05 -1.17
C ARG A 170 17.44 -12.16 0.07
N ARG A 171 16.28 -11.99 0.73
CA ARG A 171 16.02 -11.00 1.77
C ARG A 171 16.51 -9.62 1.36
N ARG A 172 15.97 -9.12 0.24
CA ARG A 172 16.43 -7.88 -0.38
C ARG A 172 15.29 -6.95 -0.71
N VAL A 173 15.43 -5.69 -0.31
CA VAL A 173 14.44 -4.64 -0.56
C VAL A 173 14.97 -3.64 -1.57
N LEU A 174 14.13 -3.24 -2.51
CA LEU A 174 14.33 -2.07 -3.37
C LEU A 174 13.46 -0.91 -2.85
N LEU A 175 14.07 0.20 -2.48
CA LEU A 175 13.40 1.42 -2.03
C LEU A 175 13.65 2.57 -3.02
N PRO A 176 12.62 3.12 -3.67
CA PRO A 176 12.75 4.32 -4.49
C PRO A 176 12.88 5.57 -3.63
N ASP A 177 13.73 6.50 -4.06
CA ASP A 177 13.80 7.87 -3.55
C ASP A 177 13.05 8.81 -4.48
N LEU A 178 11.90 9.30 -4.02
CA LEU A 178 11.04 10.19 -4.80
C LEU A 178 11.70 11.55 -5.07
N ALA A 179 12.61 11.99 -4.21
CA ALA A 179 13.29 13.28 -4.32
C ALA A 179 14.63 13.18 -5.04
N GLY A 180 15.32 12.03 -4.94
CA GLY A 180 16.71 11.87 -5.36
C GLY A 180 16.97 11.22 -6.72
N ASP A 181 15.93 10.90 -7.50
CA ASP A 181 16.06 10.22 -8.81
C ASP A 181 16.91 8.94 -8.72
N ALA A 182 16.72 8.18 -7.65
CA ALA A 182 17.49 6.98 -7.32
C ALA A 182 16.61 5.88 -6.71
N ALA A 183 17.14 4.66 -6.70
CA ALA A 183 16.57 3.55 -5.94
C ALA A 183 17.69 2.81 -5.20
N TYR A 184 17.39 2.36 -4.00
CA TYR A 184 18.33 1.79 -3.04
C TYR A 184 18.03 0.32 -2.86
N LEU A 185 19.08 -0.49 -2.89
CA LEU A 185 18.99 -1.92 -2.69
C LEU A 185 19.58 -2.28 -1.32
N LEU A 186 18.75 -2.85 -0.46
CA LEU A 186 19.11 -3.18 0.92
C LEU A 186 19.03 -4.69 1.12
N ASP A 187 20.06 -5.28 1.72
CA ASP A 187 20.03 -6.68 2.20
C ASP A 187 19.56 -6.68 3.67
N LEU A 188 18.59 -7.54 4.01
CA LEU A 188 17.92 -7.63 5.32
C LEU A 188 18.27 -8.88 6.13
#